data_AF-A0A013UKX6-F1
#
_entry.id   AF-A0A013UKX6-F1
#
_cell.length_a   1.000
_cell.length_b   1.000
_cell.length_c   1.000
_cell.angle_alpha   90.00
_cell.angle_beta   90.00
_cell.angle_gamma   90.00
#
_symmetry.space_group_name_H-M   'P 1'
#
loop_
_entity.id
_entity.type
_entity.pdbx_description
1 polymer ?
#
loop_
_entity_poly.entity_id
_entity_poly.type
_entity_poly.pdbx_seq_one_letter_code
_entity_poly.pdbx_strand_id
1 'polypeptide(L)'
;MKLDFTTIEKQAKLLQEEQEKIEQRDHEFQVALDKHRESLKNLFKDLFSDREIKTENGGHFCVTFGDFKISLLIETAKFENGVPVKLNSVNPVIIKCKKDKPIAKAQFTDATQYLDNHLDTPNYQYYFKQEDKTQLVQFSELPTYFQLVLDANA
;
A
#
# COMPACT_ATOMS: atom_id res chain seq x y z
N MET A 1 6.95 60.05 1.90
CA MET A 1 7.15 58.92 0.96
C MET A 1 6.21 57.80 1.39
N LYS A 2 5.39 57.26 0.49
CA LYS A 2 4.51 56.10 0.79
C LYS A 2 5.17 54.84 0.20
N LEU A 3 5.11 53.74 0.95
CA LEU A 3 5.55 52.43 0.47
C LEU A 3 4.49 51.86 -0.49
N ASP A 4 4.96 51.22 -1.56
CA ASP A 4 4.14 50.48 -2.51
C ASP A 4 4.23 48.98 -2.18
N PHE A 5 3.08 48.35 -1.97
CA PHE A 5 2.96 46.95 -1.57
C PHE A 5 2.40 46.05 -2.70
N THR A 6 2.06 46.58 -3.87
CA THR A 6 1.38 45.81 -4.92
C THR A 6 2.19 44.59 -5.38
N THR A 7 3.53 44.69 -5.39
CA THR A 7 4.40 43.56 -5.75
C THR A 7 4.37 42.46 -4.70
N ILE A 8 4.44 42.81 -3.41
CA ILE A 8 4.48 41.82 -2.32
C ILE A 8 3.12 41.15 -2.12
N GLU A 9 2.01 41.88 -2.32
CA GLU A 9 0.66 41.31 -2.33
C GLU A 9 0.46 40.30 -3.46
N LYS A 10 0.97 40.60 -4.66
CA LYS A 10 0.92 39.66 -5.79
C LYS A 10 1.74 38.39 -5.54
N GLN A 11 2.93 38.53 -4.96
CA GLN A 11 3.77 37.38 -4.59
C GLN A 11 3.11 36.52 -3.51
N ALA A 12 2.54 37.15 -2.47
CA ALA A 12 1.83 36.44 -1.41
C ALA A 12 0.64 35.63 -1.96
N LYS A 13 -0.12 36.22 -2.89
CA LYS A 13 -1.24 35.51 -3.54
C LYS A 13 -0.78 34.31 -4.37
N LEU A 14 0.30 34.46 -5.15
CA LEU A 14 0.86 33.35 -5.93
C LEU A 14 1.36 32.21 -5.03
N LEU A 15 2.04 32.55 -3.92
CA LEU A 15 2.51 31.55 -2.96
C LEU A 15 1.34 30.82 -2.29
N GLN A 16 0.26 31.54 -1.98
CA GLN A 16 -0.95 30.92 -1.44
C GLN A 16 -1.59 29.95 -2.45
N GLU A 17 -1.73 30.37 -3.71
CA GLU A 17 -2.29 29.52 -4.77
C GLU A 17 -1.41 28.28 -5.06
N GLU A 18 -0.09 28.40 -4.96
CA GLU A 18 0.83 27.25 -5.07
C GLU A 18 0.69 26.29 -3.89
N GLN A 19 0.59 26.82 -2.66
CA GLN A 19 0.41 26.03 -1.46
C GLN A 19 -0.92 25.25 -1.49
N GLU A 20 -2.01 25.90 -1.88
CA GLU A 20 -3.34 25.27 -2.01
C GLU A 20 -3.31 24.11 -3.03
N LYS A 21 -2.58 24.26 -4.15
CA LYS A 21 -2.42 23.19 -5.14
C LYS A 21 -1.62 22.01 -4.60
N ILE A 22 -0.56 22.27 -3.82
CA ILE A 22 0.23 21.20 -3.19
C ILE A 22 -0.64 20.43 -2.20
N GLU A 23 -1.36 21.14 -1.34
CA GLU A 23 -2.26 20.53 -0.34
C GLU A 23 -3.36 19.69 -1.00
N GLN A 24 -3.95 20.19 -2.09
CA GLN A 24 -4.94 19.45 -2.85
C GLN A 24 -4.35 18.17 -3.45
N ARG A 25 -3.17 18.23 -4.06
CA ARG A 25 -2.50 17.05 -4.63
C ARG A 25 -2.14 16.03 -3.56
N ASP A 26 -1.64 16.48 -2.41
CA ASP A 26 -1.34 15.61 -1.28
C ASP A 26 -2.61 14.93 -0.77
N HIS A 27 -3.73 15.66 -0.67
CA HIS A 27 -5.02 15.09 -0.30
C HIS A 27 -5.49 14.01 -1.27
N GLU A 28 -5.48 14.30 -2.58
CA GLU A 28 -5.85 13.35 -3.64
C GLU A 28 -4.99 12.09 -3.58
N PHE A 29 -3.68 12.25 -3.38
CA PHE A 29 -2.74 11.15 -3.22
C PHE A 29 -3.09 10.26 -2.00
N GLN A 30 -3.38 10.87 -0.84
CA GLN A 30 -3.76 10.10 0.36
C GLN A 30 -5.06 9.34 0.16
N VAL A 31 -6.07 9.94 -0.48
CA VAL A 31 -7.33 9.25 -0.82
C VAL A 31 -7.07 8.05 -1.73
N ALA A 32 -6.16 8.19 -2.72
CA ALA A 32 -5.80 7.10 -3.62
C ALA A 32 -5.06 5.95 -2.90
N LEU A 33 -4.14 6.27 -1.97
CA LEU A 33 -3.49 5.27 -1.12
C LEU A 33 -4.50 4.50 -0.26
N ASP A 34 -5.46 5.20 0.35
CA ASP A 34 -6.46 4.57 1.21
C ASP A 34 -7.40 3.66 0.42
N LYS A 35 -7.80 4.07 -0.79
CA LYS A 35 -8.55 3.20 -1.72
C LYS A 35 -7.77 1.93 -2.06
N HIS A 36 -6.48 2.03 -2.32
CA HIS A 36 -5.64 0.86 -2.62
C HIS A 36 -5.55 -0.09 -1.42
N ARG A 37 -5.35 0.45 -0.21
CA ARG A 37 -5.37 -0.35 1.03
C ARG A 37 -6.71 -1.09 1.18
N GLU A 38 -7.83 -0.43 0.94
CA GLU A 38 -9.15 -1.08 0.97
C GLU A 38 -9.31 -2.15 -0.10
N SER A 39 -8.82 -1.92 -1.33
CA SER A 39 -8.84 -2.94 -2.38
C SER A 39 -8.08 -4.21 -1.98
N LEU A 40 -6.90 -4.09 -1.36
CA LEU A 40 -6.14 -5.24 -0.84
C LEU A 40 -6.90 -5.99 0.26
N LYS A 41 -7.57 -5.27 1.16
CA LYS A 41 -8.41 -5.88 2.22
C LYS A 41 -9.58 -6.65 1.62
N ASN A 42 -10.26 -6.06 0.64
CA ASN A 42 -11.38 -6.70 -0.04
C ASN A 42 -10.92 -7.93 -0.81
N LEU A 43 -9.80 -7.85 -1.54
CA LEU A 43 -9.20 -9.01 -2.19
C LEU A 43 -8.96 -10.17 -1.20
N PHE A 44 -8.37 -9.88 -0.04
CA PHE A 44 -8.13 -10.91 0.98
C PHE A 44 -9.45 -11.51 1.51
N LYS A 45 -10.46 -10.67 1.75
CA LYS A 45 -11.80 -11.13 2.15
C LYS A 45 -12.45 -12.03 1.10
N ASP A 46 -12.33 -11.68 -0.17
CA ASP A 46 -12.90 -12.44 -1.26
C ASP A 46 -12.21 -13.81 -1.40
N LEU A 47 -10.87 -13.83 -1.32
CA LEU A 47 -10.08 -15.07 -1.40
C LEU A 47 -10.34 -16.04 -0.23
N PHE A 48 -10.75 -15.54 0.93
CA PHE A 48 -11.02 -16.33 2.14
C PHE A 48 -12.46 -16.14 2.65
N SER A 49 -13.41 -15.99 1.73
CA SER A 49 -14.81 -15.60 2.03
C SER A 49 -15.57 -16.57 2.93
N ASP A 50 -15.16 -17.84 2.98
CA ASP A 50 -15.74 -18.88 3.85
C ASP A 50 -15.04 -18.98 5.22
N ARG A 51 -14.11 -18.07 5.53
CA ARG A 51 -13.28 -18.13 6.74
C ARG A 51 -13.46 -16.91 7.64
N GLU A 52 -13.25 -17.14 8.93
CA GLU A 52 -13.11 -16.05 9.88
C GLU A 52 -11.75 -15.36 9.66
N ILE A 53 -11.80 -14.09 9.26
CA ILE A 53 -10.61 -13.24 9.09
C ILE A 53 -10.41 -12.44 10.37
N LYS A 54 -9.23 -12.60 10.98
CA LYS A 54 -8.82 -11.80 12.13
C LYS A 54 -7.93 -10.65 11.67
N THR A 55 -8.12 -9.49 12.28
CA THR A 55 -7.20 -8.35 12.10
C THR A 55 -6.30 -8.27 13.32
N GLU A 56 -5.01 -8.51 13.13
CA GLU A 56 -3.97 -8.39 14.16
C GLU A 56 -3.32 -6.99 14.11
N ASN A 57 -2.55 -6.66 15.15
CA ASN A 57 -1.83 -5.38 15.24
C ASN A 57 -0.92 -5.16 14.01
N GLY A 58 -0.74 -3.89 13.62
CA GLY A 58 0.16 -3.53 12.52
C GLY A 58 -0.42 -3.72 11.12
N GLY A 59 -1.72 -3.97 10.98
CA GLY A 59 -2.37 -4.09 9.67
C GLY A 59 -2.29 -5.49 9.06
N HIS A 60 -2.22 -6.51 9.90
CA HIS A 60 -2.21 -7.92 9.51
C HIS A 60 -3.64 -8.46 9.40
N PHE A 61 -4.02 -8.95 8.22
CA PHE A 61 -5.24 -9.73 8.01
C PHE A 61 -4.85 -11.19 7.97
N CYS A 62 -5.42 -12.02 8.84
CA CYS A 62 -5.00 -13.42 8.95
C CYS A 62 -6.17 -14.40 8.98
N VAL A 63 -5.89 -15.60 8.48
CA VAL A 63 -6.75 -16.78 8.52
C VAL A 63 -5.93 -17.97 9.00
N THR A 64 -6.51 -18.79 9.87
CA THR A 64 -5.83 -19.94 10.47
C THR A 64 -6.43 -21.26 9.99
N PHE A 65 -5.57 -22.23 9.70
CA PHE A 65 -5.88 -23.59 9.26
C PHE A 65 -5.09 -24.59 10.10
N GLY A 66 -5.62 -25.00 11.26
CA GLY A 66 -4.89 -25.85 12.20
C GLY A 66 -3.58 -25.20 12.62
N ASP A 67 -2.46 -25.86 12.33
CA ASP A 67 -1.10 -25.36 12.61
C ASP A 67 -0.63 -24.25 11.65
N PHE A 68 -1.38 -23.97 10.57
CA PHE A 68 -0.99 -22.99 9.56
C PHE A 68 -1.70 -21.65 9.77
N LYS A 69 -1.00 -20.55 9.50
CA LYS A 69 -1.57 -19.20 9.47
C LYS A 69 -1.19 -18.52 8.16
N ILE A 70 -2.17 -17.98 7.44
CA ILE A 70 -1.97 -17.19 6.23
C ILE A 70 -2.24 -15.74 6.59
N SER A 71 -1.38 -14.83 6.15
CA SER A 71 -1.49 -13.42 6.49
C SER A 71 -1.20 -12.51 5.30
N LEU A 72 -1.99 -11.45 5.18
CA LEU A 72 -1.69 -10.26 4.38
C LEU A 72 -1.31 -9.13 5.34
N LEU A 73 -0.08 -8.65 5.26
CA LEU A 73 0.38 -7.44 5.91
C LEU A 73 0.40 -6.31 4.88
N ILE A 74 -0.17 -5.16 5.24
CA ILE A 74 -0.08 -3.93 4.47
C ILE A 74 0.73 -2.93 5.30
N GLU A 75 1.98 -2.67 4.91
CA GLU A 75 2.84 -1.74 5.65
C GLU A 75 2.30 -0.30 5.52
N THR A 76 2.05 0.36 6.65
CA THR A 76 1.52 1.73 6.69
C THR A 76 2.51 2.75 7.24
N ALA A 77 3.57 2.29 7.91
CA ALA A 77 4.63 3.13 8.45
C ALA A 77 5.97 2.40 8.44
N LYS A 78 7.05 3.16 8.35
CA LYS A 78 8.43 2.71 8.61
C LYS A 78 8.99 3.47 9.80
N PHE A 79 9.90 2.84 10.55
CA PHE A 79 10.63 3.54 11.62
C PHE A 79 11.92 4.12 11.04
N GLU A 80 12.04 5.45 11.06
CA GLU A 80 13.28 6.15 10.76
C GLU A 80 13.80 6.75 12.05
N ASN A 81 14.99 6.31 12.49
CA ASN A 81 15.61 6.76 13.75
C ASN A 81 14.69 6.65 14.98
N GLY A 82 13.83 5.63 15.03
CA GLY A 82 12.90 5.41 16.14
C GLY A 82 11.58 6.20 16.04
N VAL A 83 11.39 7.02 14.99
CA VAL A 83 10.15 7.75 14.74
C VAL A 83 9.34 7.03 13.66
N PRO A 84 8.04 6.75 13.88
CA PRO A 84 7.18 6.22 12.84
C PRO A 84 6.92 7.28 11.77
N VAL A 85 7.30 7.00 10.53
CA VAL A 85 7.05 7.83 9.36
C VAL A 85 6.01 7.13 8.49
N LYS A 86 4.92 7.83 8.15
CA LYS A 86 3.85 7.32 7.28
C LYS A 86 4.44 6.94 5.93
N LEU A 87 4.07 5.76 5.42
CA LEU A 87 4.46 5.34 4.08
C LEU A 87 3.53 5.97 3.04
N ASN A 88 4.16 6.63 2.07
CA ASN A 88 3.53 7.10 0.84
C ASN A 88 3.50 5.99 -0.23
N SER A 89 3.29 4.75 0.22
CA SER A 89 3.24 3.54 -0.60
C SER A 89 2.35 2.50 0.08
N VAL A 90 1.91 1.52 -0.70
CA VAL A 90 1.15 0.36 -0.23
C VAL A 90 1.92 -0.90 -0.61
N ASN A 91 2.71 -1.41 0.34
CA ASN A 91 3.57 -2.57 0.14
C ASN A 91 2.90 -3.82 0.76
N PRO A 92 2.19 -4.65 -0.02
CA PRO A 92 1.62 -5.88 0.52
C PRO A 92 2.70 -6.94 0.75
N VAL A 93 2.52 -7.71 1.81
CA VAL A 93 3.33 -8.87 2.14
C VAL A 93 2.42 -10.04 2.45
N ILE A 94 2.52 -11.10 1.67
CA ILE A 94 1.79 -12.35 1.86
C ILE A 94 2.70 -13.33 2.59
N ILE A 95 2.24 -13.90 3.70
CA ILE A 95 3.05 -14.78 4.55
C ILE A 95 2.24 -16.04 4.87
N LYS A 96 2.87 -17.21 4.76
CA LYS A 96 2.39 -18.47 5.34
C LYS A 96 3.30 -18.85 6.49
N CYS A 97 2.70 -19.08 7.66
CA CYS A 97 3.37 -19.60 8.84
C CYS A 97 2.89 -21.01 9.19
N LYS A 98 3.75 -21.81 9.83
CA LYS A 98 3.44 -23.10 10.46
C LYS A 98 3.93 -23.04 11.91
N LYS A 99 3.03 -23.17 12.89
CA LYS A 99 3.34 -22.98 14.33
C LYS A 99 4.12 -21.67 14.57
N ASP A 100 3.59 -20.57 14.03
CA ASP A 100 4.15 -19.22 14.09
C ASP A 100 5.51 -18.98 13.40
N LYS A 101 6.09 -19.99 12.76
CA LYS A 101 7.31 -19.83 11.96
C LYS A 101 6.97 -19.56 10.49
N PRO A 102 7.49 -18.49 9.86
CA PRO A 102 7.26 -18.25 8.45
C PRO A 102 7.91 -19.36 7.62
N ILE A 103 7.13 -19.97 6.73
CA ILE A 103 7.59 -21.04 5.82
C ILE A 103 7.52 -20.62 4.35
N ALA A 104 6.74 -19.59 4.02
CA ALA A 104 6.74 -18.95 2.71
C ALA A 104 6.33 -17.48 2.83
N LYS A 105 6.87 -16.65 1.92
CA LYS A 105 6.64 -15.21 1.90
C LYS A 105 6.73 -14.67 0.47
N ALA A 106 5.82 -13.78 0.11
CA ALA A 106 5.89 -12.94 -1.08
C ALA A 106 5.81 -11.47 -0.65
N GLN A 107 6.79 -10.65 -1.04
CA GLN A 107 6.85 -9.23 -0.69
C GLN A 107 6.84 -8.38 -1.95
N PHE A 108 5.98 -7.36 -1.94
CA PHE A 108 5.75 -6.48 -3.07
C PHE A 108 6.11 -5.06 -2.67
N THR A 109 6.71 -4.33 -3.61
CA THR A 109 6.96 -2.89 -3.48
C THR A 109 6.00 -2.15 -4.38
N ASP A 110 5.26 -1.18 -3.84
CA ASP A 110 4.34 -0.37 -4.62
C ASP A 110 5.05 0.31 -5.80
N ALA A 111 4.47 0.17 -6.99
CA ALA A 111 4.91 0.80 -8.23
C ALA A 111 3.80 1.66 -8.86
N THR A 112 2.69 1.86 -8.13
CA THR A 112 1.50 2.54 -8.63
C THR A 112 1.76 4.05 -8.81
N GLN A 113 1.42 4.56 -10.00
CA GLN A 113 1.39 6.00 -10.27
C GLN A 113 0.01 6.57 -9.88
N TYR A 114 -0.16 6.96 -8.61
CA TYR A 114 -1.47 7.37 -8.08
C TYR A 114 -2.04 8.65 -8.67
N LEU A 115 -1.18 9.62 -9.01
CA LEU A 115 -1.61 10.94 -9.50
C LEU A 115 -1.75 11.00 -11.02
N ASP A 116 -1.21 10.01 -11.74
CA ASP A 116 -1.30 9.92 -13.21
C ASP A 116 -2.43 8.97 -13.65
N ASN A 117 -3.09 8.29 -12.71
CA ASN A 117 -4.20 7.38 -12.96
C ASN A 117 -5.52 8.14 -13.14
N HIS A 118 -5.75 8.66 -14.34
CA HIS A 118 -7.06 9.18 -14.78
C HIS A 118 -8.08 8.08 -15.15
N LEU A 119 -7.74 6.81 -14.90
CA LEU A 119 -8.59 5.67 -15.25
C LEU A 119 -9.65 5.46 -14.16
N ASP A 120 -10.90 5.22 -14.58
CA ASP A 120 -12.02 4.89 -13.69
C ASP A 120 -11.80 3.59 -12.88
N THR A 121 -10.81 2.77 -13.28
CA THR A 121 -10.44 1.53 -12.61
C THR A 121 -9.02 1.63 -12.05
N PRO A 122 -8.83 1.33 -10.76
CA PRO A 122 -7.50 1.37 -10.17
C PRO A 122 -6.60 0.29 -10.77
N ASN A 123 -5.56 0.70 -11.50
CA ASN A 123 -4.55 -0.19 -12.06
C ASN A 123 -3.32 -0.22 -11.13
N TYR A 124 -3.46 -0.83 -9.94
CA TYR A 124 -2.35 -0.91 -8.98
C TYR A 124 -1.27 -1.86 -9.46
N GLN A 125 -0.02 -1.47 -9.23
CA GLN A 125 1.15 -2.18 -9.72
C GLN A 125 2.18 -2.36 -8.62
N TYR A 126 2.96 -3.43 -8.74
CA TYR A 126 4.00 -3.76 -7.78
C TYR A 126 5.25 -4.27 -8.46
N TYR A 127 6.41 -3.95 -7.89
CA TYR A 127 7.61 -4.72 -8.12
C TYR A 127 7.64 -5.92 -7.18
N PHE A 128 7.74 -7.12 -7.76
CA PHE A 128 8.00 -8.36 -7.04
C PHE A 128 9.40 -8.86 -7.38
N LYS A 129 10.21 -9.14 -6.36
CA LYS A 129 11.54 -9.70 -6.54
C LYS A 129 11.54 -11.17 -6.18
N GLN A 130 11.93 -12.01 -7.13
CA GLN A 130 12.17 -13.43 -6.93
C GLN A 130 13.59 -13.74 -7.40
N GLU A 131 14.43 -14.21 -6.47
CA GLU A 131 15.85 -14.47 -6.74
C GLU A 131 16.53 -13.22 -7.35
N ASP A 132 17.11 -13.36 -8.55
CA ASP A 132 17.81 -12.29 -9.27
C ASP A 132 16.91 -11.53 -10.26
N LYS A 133 15.59 -11.81 -10.27
CA LYS A 133 14.64 -11.16 -11.19
C LYS A 133 13.67 -10.25 -10.43
N THR A 134 13.50 -9.05 -10.96
CA THR A 134 12.44 -8.13 -10.58
C THR A 134 11.41 -8.11 -11.70
N GLN A 135 10.14 -8.30 -11.37
CA GLN A 135 9.04 -8.23 -12.32
C GLN A 135 7.98 -7.24 -11.87
N LEU A 136 7.35 -6.58 -12.84
CA LEU A 136 6.17 -5.74 -12.60
C LEU A 136 4.94 -6.64 -12.58
N VAL A 137 4.14 -6.52 -11.53
CA VAL A 137 2.96 -7.34 -11.23
C VAL A 137 1.76 -6.42 -11.10
N GLN A 138 0.66 -6.75 -11.77
CA GLN A 138 -0.61 -6.05 -11.61
C GLN A 138 -1.39 -6.55 -10.40
N PHE A 139 -2.26 -5.72 -9.84
CA PHE A 139 -3.17 -6.08 -8.75
C PHE A 139 -3.95 -7.37 -8.99
N SER A 140 -4.45 -7.53 -10.22
CA SER A 140 -5.24 -8.70 -10.64
C SER A 140 -4.46 -10.01 -10.60
N GLU A 141 -3.13 -9.96 -10.56
CA GLU A 141 -2.25 -11.13 -10.50
C GLU A 141 -1.95 -11.58 -9.07
N LEU A 142 -2.26 -10.75 -8.06
CA LEU A 142 -2.03 -11.09 -6.65
C LEU A 142 -2.62 -12.44 -6.21
N PRO A 143 -3.84 -12.87 -6.63
CA PRO A 143 -4.36 -14.20 -6.34
C PRO A 143 -3.39 -15.34 -6.68
N THR A 144 -2.64 -15.23 -7.79
CA THR A 144 -1.66 -16.24 -8.18
C THR A 144 -0.53 -16.34 -7.15
N TYR A 145 -0.08 -15.22 -6.59
CA TYR A 145 0.95 -15.22 -5.55
C TYR A 145 0.43 -15.70 -4.20
N PHE A 146 -0.85 -15.43 -3.87
CA PHE A 146 -1.49 -16.09 -2.73
C PHE A 146 -1.43 -17.60 -2.89
N GLN A 147 -1.84 -18.13 -4.04
CA GLN A 147 -1.80 -19.57 -4.31
C GLN A 147 -0.38 -20.15 -4.21
N LEU A 148 0.63 -19.48 -4.79
CA LEU A 148 2.04 -19.89 -4.68
C LEU A 148 2.51 -19.97 -3.21
N VAL A 149 2.14 -19.00 -2.37
CA VAL A 149 2.47 -19.01 -0.94
C VAL A 149 1.69 -20.12 -0.20
N LEU A 150 0.44 -20.39 -0.59
CA LEU A 150 -0.36 -21.48 -0.02
C LEU A 150 0.20 -22.86 -0.36
N ASP A 151 0.67 -23.07 -1.59
CA ASP A 151 1.18 -24.36 -2.07
C ASP A 151 2.60 -24.66 -1.57
N ALA A 152 3.33 -23.65 -1.10
CA ALA A 152 4.66 -23.83 -0.53
C ALA A 152 4.60 -24.76 0.69
N ASN A 153 5.32 -25.88 0.60
CA ASN A 153 5.39 -26.89 1.64
C ASN A 153 6.79 -26.90 2.27
N ALA A 154 6.83 -26.87 3.60
CA ALA A 154 8.01 -27.03 4.44
C ALA A 154 7.72 -27.95 5.63
#